data_AF-A0A430M3T5-F1
#
_entry.id   AF-A0A430M3T5-F1
#
_cell.length_a   1.000
_cell.length_b   1.000
_cell.length_c   1.000
_cell.angle_alpha   90.00
_cell.angle_beta   90.00
_cell.angle_gamma   90.00
#
_symmetry.space_group_name_H-M   'P 1'
#
loop_
_entity.id
_entity.type
_entity.pdbx_description
1 polymer ?
#
loop_
_entity_poly.entity_id
_entity_poly.type
_entity_poly.pdbx_seq_one_letter_code
_entity_poly.pdbx_strand_id
1 'polypeptide(L)'
;METQGREPLDAEKRACVQQVLDHFPDMSLTFIASIVGPFEHNAKRVIDHIKTQQNLGNEYPREQTELTTKLKEGSVEDQWTQKQRLFADPNRPAERAGSPAYEMTQTMLAGDFPYVPMKSLVEILSNHKNHLYPTYIATMEIVSNNMFKGAPLPWVGKTYPSPLAKRYEDKTLVATLSSSQDPTEHSLILELLLCRLVKGQQSLRLFMQLNIRSRDIISLQQTMASGRVHECESCFAEYPLNRLIHCDGHHPHLFCPKCCATNAETQISQSKHELRCMSIEDCSAGFSVGEQAKYLSADHIKALGRIEKDYAV
;
A
#
# COMPACT_ATOMS: atom_id res chain seq x y z
N MET A 1 -21.16 20.01 -38.62
CA MET A 1 -20.33 19.26 -39.59
C MET A 1 -19.10 20.11 -39.80
N GLU A 2 -17.86 19.77 -39.43
CA GLU A 2 -17.24 18.50 -39.06
C GLU A 2 -16.10 18.82 -38.05
N THR A 3 -16.07 18.11 -36.92
CA THR A 3 -14.84 17.98 -36.10
C THR A 3 -14.65 16.48 -35.86
N GLN A 4 -14.32 15.76 -36.92
CA GLN A 4 -13.83 14.39 -36.89
C GLN A 4 -12.50 14.39 -37.63
N GLY A 5 -11.39 14.13 -36.93
CA GLY A 5 -10.10 13.99 -37.60
C GLY A 5 -8.81 14.22 -36.82
N ARG A 6 -8.79 14.30 -35.48
CA ARG A 6 -7.52 14.39 -34.71
C ARG A 6 -7.27 13.31 -33.65
N GLU A 7 -8.24 12.49 -33.31
CA GLU A 7 -8.13 11.50 -32.21
C GLU A 7 -7.32 10.20 -32.48
N PRO A 8 -7.21 9.64 -33.71
CA PRO A 8 -6.56 8.33 -33.86
C PRO A 8 -5.03 8.38 -33.67
N LEU A 9 -4.36 9.38 -34.24
CA LEU A 9 -2.91 9.47 -34.25
C LEU A 9 -2.31 9.72 -32.86
N ASP A 10 -3.00 10.46 -31.99
CA ASP A 10 -2.49 10.74 -30.64
C ASP A 10 -2.68 9.56 -29.68
N ALA A 11 -3.69 8.72 -29.91
CA ALA A 11 -3.88 7.49 -29.15
C ALA A 11 -2.80 6.43 -29.47
N GLU A 12 -2.48 6.25 -30.76
CA GLU A 12 -1.42 5.33 -31.22
C GLU A 12 -0.03 5.77 -30.73
N LYS A 13 0.26 7.07 -30.76
CA LYS A 13 1.48 7.67 -30.20
C LYS A 13 1.64 7.37 -28.71
N ARG A 14 0.56 7.58 -27.95
CA ARG A 14 0.55 7.34 -26.50
C ARG A 14 0.70 5.86 -26.17
N ALA A 15 0.06 4.98 -26.92
CA ALA A 15 0.20 3.54 -26.76
C ALA A 15 1.64 3.07 -27.05
N CYS A 16 2.28 3.63 -28.07
CA CYS A 16 3.67 3.34 -28.39
C CYS A 16 4.63 3.77 -27.28
N VAL A 17 4.52 5.02 -26.81
CA VAL A 17 5.35 5.55 -25.72
C VAL A 17 5.17 4.74 -24.44
N GLN A 18 3.94 4.34 -24.12
CA GLN A 18 3.66 3.52 -22.94
C GLN A 18 4.33 2.14 -23.02
N GLN A 19 4.27 1.46 -24.17
CA GLN A 19 4.92 0.16 -24.34
C GLN A 19 6.45 0.22 -24.22
N VAL A 20 7.05 1.33 -24.64
CA VAL A 20 8.50 1.56 -24.50
C VAL A 20 8.87 1.81 -23.04
N LEU A 21 8.09 2.61 -22.30
CA LEU A 21 8.28 2.87 -20.87
C LEU A 21 8.05 1.63 -20.01
N ASP A 22 7.11 0.75 -20.39
CA ASP A 22 6.89 -0.52 -19.70
C ASP A 22 8.12 -1.45 -19.79
N HIS A 23 8.92 -1.32 -20.86
CA HIS A 23 10.19 -2.06 -21.02
C HIS A 23 11.40 -1.33 -20.44
N PHE A 24 11.40 0.00 -20.45
CA PHE A 24 12.50 0.85 -19.97
C PHE A 24 11.97 1.99 -19.10
N PRO A 25 11.68 1.73 -17.81
CA PRO A 25 10.98 2.67 -16.95
C PRO A 25 11.80 3.90 -16.54
N ASP A 26 13.13 3.89 -16.76
CA ASP A 26 14.07 4.95 -16.37
C ASP A 26 14.51 5.87 -17.53
N MET A 27 13.90 5.71 -18.71
CA MET A 27 14.27 6.41 -19.95
C MET A 27 13.65 7.82 -20.03
N SER A 28 14.43 8.82 -20.48
CA SER A 28 13.92 10.19 -20.61
C SER A 28 12.80 10.31 -21.66
N LEU A 29 11.70 10.96 -21.27
CA LEU A 29 10.55 11.21 -22.15
C LEU A 29 10.92 12.10 -23.34
N THR A 30 11.88 12.99 -23.17
CA THR A 30 12.38 13.86 -24.24
C THR A 30 13.15 13.07 -25.30
N PHE A 31 13.92 12.06 -24.87
CA PHE A 31 14.64 11.14 -25.74
C PHE A 31 13.68 10.21 -26.49
N ILE A 32 12.68 9.66 -25.79
CA ILE A 32 11.63 8.83 -26.41
C ILE A 32 10.90 9.63 -27.50
N ALA A 33 10.49 10.86 -27.22
CA ALA A 33 9.81 11.70 -28.20
C ALA A 33 10.67 11.97 -29.46
N SER A 34 12.00 12.06 -29.31
CA SER A 34 12.93 12.26 -30.44
C SER A 34 13.13 11.02 -31.31
N ILE A 35 12.99 9.82 -30.74
CA ILE A 35 13.26 8.54 -31.41
C ILE A 35 11.99 7.94 -32.01
N VAL A 36 10.85 8.12 -31.36
CA VAL A 36 9.58 7.50 -31.78
C VAL A 36 9.10 8.03 -33.14
N GLY A 37 9.41 9.29 -33.48
CA GLY A 37 9.08 9.89 -34.78
C GLY A 37 9.75 9.19 -35.97
N PRO A 38 11.09 9.04 -35.99
CA PRO A 38 11.83 8.30 -37.02
C PRO A 38 11.41 6.83 -37.20
N PHE A 39 10.87 6.18 -36.17
CA PHE A 39 10.45 4.77 -36.20
C PHE A 39 8.93 4.60 -36.40
N GLU A 40 8.25 5.60 -36.97
CA GLU A 40 6.82 5.58 -37.31
C GLU A 40 5.90 5.20 -36.14
N HIS A 41 6.29 5.51 -34.90
CA HIS A 41 5.54 5.15 -33.69
C HIS A 41 5.34 3.64 -33.51
N ASN A 42 6.26 2.81 -34.01
CA ASN A 42 6.26 1.37 -33.77
C ASN A 42 7.12 1.00 -32.55
N ALA A 43 6.46 0.66 -31.43
CA ALA A 43 7.13 0.36 -30.15
C ALA A 43 8.17 -0.77 -30.25
N LYS A 44 7.90 -1.81 -31.05
CA LYS A 44 8.82 -2.97 -31.17
C LYS A 44 10.14 -2.57 -31.83
N ARG A 45 10.08 -1.76 -32.89
CA ARG A 45 11.28 -1.29 -33.60
C ARG A 45 12.12 -0.34 -32.74
N VAL A 46 11.45 0.49 -31.93
CA VAL A 46 12.12 1.38 -30.97
C VAL A 46 12.83 0.57 -29.87
N ILE A 47 12.15 -0.42 -29.29
CA ILE A 47 12.71 -1.32 -28.26
C ILE A 47 13.91 -2.10 -28.81
N ASP A 48 13.81 -2.67 -30.01
CA ASP A 48 14.91 -3.43 -30.62
C ASP A 48 16.11 -2.54 -30.96
N HIS A 49 15.88 -1.30 -31.40
CA HIS A 49 16.94 -0.32 -31.63
C HIS A 49 17.67 0.03 -30.32
N ILE A 50 16.94 0.26 -29.24
CA ILE A 50 17.52 0.58 -27.92
C ILE A 50 18.34 -0.60 -27.38
N LYS A 51 17.82 -1.83 -27.49
CA LYS A 51 18.56 -3.05 -27.11
C LYS A 51 19.85 -3.22 -27.92
N THR A 52 19.80 -2.92 -29.22
CA THR A 52 20.97 -2.98 -30.10
C THR A 52 22.02 -1.94 -29.70
N GLN A 53 21.61 -0.72 -29.36
CA GLN A 53 22.51 0.34 -28.88
C GLN A 53 23.14 -0.01 -27.52
N GLN A 54 22.39 -0.62 -26.61
CA GLN A 54 22.93 -1.12 -25.33
C GLN A 54 23.97 -2.22 -25.54
N ASN A 55 23.72 -3.17 -26.46
CA ASN A 55 24.68 -4.23 -26.80
C ASN A 55 25.97 -3.68 -27.45
N LEU A 56 25.92 -2.49 -28.03
CA LEU A 56 27.08 -1.77 -28.59
C LEU A 56 27.78 -0.87 -27.55
N GLY A 57 27.33 -0.87 -26.29
CA GLY A 57 27.93 -0.10 -25.20
C GLY A 57 27.45 1.35 -25.08
N ASN A 58 26.45 1.76 -25.86
CA ASN A 58 25.86 3.09 -25.78
C ASN A 58 24.69 3.09 -24.78
N GLU A 59 24.86 3.79 -23.66
CA GLU A 59 23.79 3.99 -22.69
C GLU A 59 22.80 5.06 -23.19
N TYR A 60 21.49 4.79 -23.05
CA TYR A 60 20.47 5.78 -23.40
C TYR A 60 20.35 6.86 -22.31
N PRO A 61 20.00 8.12 -22.67
CA PRO A 61 19.74 9.19 -21.72
C PRO A 61 18.59 8.82 -20.76
N ARG A 62 18.95 8.53 -19.52
CA ARG A 62 18.00 8.33 -18.43
C ARG A 62 17.50 9.69 -17.96
N GLU A 63 16.26 9.76 -17.51
CA GLU A 63 15.72 11.01 -16.98
C GLU A 63 16.41 11.33 -15.66
N GLN A 64 17.44 12.18 -15.70
CA GLN A 64 17.97 12.80 -14.50
C GLN A 64 16.90 13.74 -13.98
N THR A 65 16.08 13.27 -13.05
CA THR A 65 15.21 14.15 -12.29
C THR A 65 16.14 15.07 -11.49
N GLU A 66 16.38 16.30 -11.96
CA GLU A 66 17.19 17.31 -11.27
C GLU A 66 16.66 17.69 -9.87
N LEU A 67 15.53 17.12 -9.45
CA LEU A 67 15.04 17.10 -8.07
C LEU A 67 15.82 16.14 -7.14
N THR A 68 16.69 15.26 -7.66
CA THR A 68 17.35 14.21 -6.86
C THR A 68 18.76 14.55 -6.39
N THR A 69 19.42 15.58 -6.94
CA THR A 69 20.82 15.93 -6.59
C THR A 69 20.97 16.93 -5.44
N LYS A 70 19.87 17.43 -4.85
CA LYS A 70 19.89 18.10 -3.53
C LYS A 70 19.30 17.25 -2.39
N LEU A 71 18.93 16.00 -2.67
CA LEU A 71 18.42 15.04 -1.69
C LEU A 71 19.49 14.00 -1.31
N LYS A 72 20.71 14.45 -1.07
CA LYS A 72 21.72 13.70 -0.33
C LYS A 72 22.12 14.53 0.88
N GLU A 73 21.28 14.44 1.91
CA GLU A 73 21.60 14.43 3.35
C GLU A 73 20.27 14.46 4.13
N GLY A 74 19.79 13.27 4.52
CA GLY A 74 18.52 13.00 5.20
C GLY A 74 17.44 12.46 4.24
N SER A 75 17.05 11.19 4.37
CA SER A 75 15.99 10.59 3.53
C SER A 75 14.72 11.43 3.65
N VAL A 76 14.02 11.71 2.54
CA VAL A 76 12.71 12.40 2.57
C VAL A 76 11.73 11.68 3.51
N GLU A 77 11.84 10.35 3.59
CA GLU A 77 11.15 9.49 4.55
C GLU A 77 11.45 9.88 6.02
N ASP A 78 12.71 10.20 6.33
CA ASP A 78 13.14 10.60 7.68
C ASP A 78 12.57 11.97 8.07
N GLN A 79 12.52 12.91 7.12
CA GLN A 79 11.96 14.25 7.36
C GLN A 79 10.46 14.21 7.64
N TRP A 80 9.70 13.42 6.88
CA TRP A 80 8.26 13.26 7.12
C TRP A 80 7.98 12.50 8.41
N THR A 81 8.75 11.45 8.70
CA THR A 81 8.65 10.71 9.96
C THR A 81 8.96 11.61 11.16
N GLN A 82 9.97 12.48 11.05
CA GLN A 82 10.28 13.48 12.06
C GLN A 82 9.13 14.49 12.25
N LYS A 83 8.59 15.05 11.15
CA LYS A 83 7.45 15.98 11.24
C LYS A 83 6.20 15.32 11.81
N GLN A 84 5.92 14.07 11.45
CA GLN A 84 4.83 13.30 12.01
C GLN A 84 4.98 13.14 13.53
N ARG A 85 6.17 12.82 14.02
CA ARG A 85 6.46 12.77 15.47
C ARG A 85 6.24 14.10 16.15
N LEU A 86 6.67 15.20 15.53
CA LEU A 86 6.47 16.55 16.06
C LEU A 86 4.98 16.89 16.16
N PHE A 87 4.20 16.66 15.10
CA PHE A 87 2.77 16.97 15.12
C PHE A 87 1.95 16.05 16.04
N ALA A 88 2.40 14.81 16.23
CA ALA A 88 1.81 13.85 17.15
C ALA A 88 2.26 14.01 18.62
N ASP A 89 3.19 14.93 18.93
CA ASP A 89 3.75 15.06 20.27
C ASP A 89 2.65 15.45 21.28
N PRO A 90 2.35 14.60 22.28
CA PRO A 90 1.34 14.89 23.28
C PRO A 90 1.71 16.07 24.19
N ASN A 91 2.98 16.50 24.21
CA ASN A 91 3.44 17.63 25.02
C ASN A 91 3.25 19.00 24.34
N ARG A 92 2.76 19.05 23.10
CA ARG A 92 2.43 20.33 22.45
C ARG A 92 1.47 21.14 23.33
N PRO A 93 1.73 22.46 23.48
CA PRO A 93 0.82 23.35 24.20
C PRO A 93 -0.49 23.44 23.43
N ALA A 94 -1.61 23.42 24.16
CA ALA A 94 -2.91 23.47 23.52
C ALA A 94 -3.12 24.76 22.72
N GLU A 95 -3.68 24.63 21.53
CA GLU A 95 -4.05 25.77 20.71
C GLU A 95 -5.24 26.50 21.34
N ARG A 96 -5.20 27.84 21.38
CA ARG A 96 -6.23 28.62 22.05
C ARG A 96 -7.53 28.55 21.24
N ALA A 97 -8.64 28.21 21.89
CA ALA A 97 -9.96 28.27 21.24
C ALA A 97 -10.25 29.70 20.76
N GLY A 98 -10.70 29.83 19.50
CA GLY A 98 -10.93 31.12 18.84
C GLY A 98 -9.66 31.82 18.33
N SER A 99 -8.49 31.17 18.36
CA SER A 99 -7.33 31.67 17.62
C SER A 99 -7.53 31.49 16.10
N PRO A 100 -6.83 32.25 15.25
CA PRO A 100 -6.85 32.02 13.81
C PRO A 100 -6.45 30.59 13.44
N ALA A 101 -5.48 30.00 14.15
CA ALA A 101 -5.06 28.60 13.95
C ALA A 101 -6.21 27.61 14.20
N TYR A 102 -7.00 27.85 15.26
CA TYR A 102 -8.16 27.04 15.62
C TYR A 102 -9.24 27.11 14.54
N GLU A 103 -9.57 28.31 14.06
CA GLU A 103 -10.59 28.50 13.00
C GLU A 103 -10.16 27.89 11.65
N MET A 104 -8.89 28.03 11.29
CA MET A 104 -8.31 27.37 10.12
C MET A 104 -8.38 25.85 10.24
N THR A 105 -8.02 25.32 11.41
CA THR A 105 -8.08 23.88 11.71
C THR A 105 -9.50 23.33 11.56
N GLN A 106 -10.50 24.01 12.12
CA GLN A 106 -11.90 23.65 11.96
C GLN A 106 -12.32 23.62 10.48
N THR A 107 -11.90 24.62 9.70
CA THR A 107 -12.20 24.72 8.26
C THR A 107 -11.57 23.56 7.47
N MET A 108 -10.30 23.25 7.74
CA MET A 108 -9.59 22.13 7.10
C MET A 108 -10.25 20.78 7.42
N LEU A 109 -10.59 20.53 8.69
CA LEU A 109 -11.27 19.31 9.11
C LEU A 109 -12.66 19.18 8.50
N ALA A 110 -13.44 20.27 8.48
CA ALA A 110 -14.78 20.27 7.89
C ALA A 110 -14.76 19.89 6.40
N GLY A 111 -13.74 20.32 5.68
CA GLY A 111 -13.58 20.00 4.27
C GLY A 111 -13.12 18.57 4.01
N ASP A 112 -12.21 18.03 4.83
CA ASP A 112 -11.70 16.65 4.68
C ASP A 112 -12.64 15.59 5.26
N PHE A 113 -13.53 15.98 6.17
CA PHE A 113 -14.58 15.17 6.77
C PHE A 113 -15.97 15.78 6.56
N PRO A 114 -16.43 15.86 5.29
CA PRO A 114 -17.60 16.66 4.92
C PRO A 114 -18.90 16.21 5.58
N TYR A 115 -19.01 14.92 5.92
CA TYR A 115 -20.21 14.34 6.52
C TYR A 115 -20.20 14.32 8.06
N VAL A 116 -19.09 14.72 8.70
CA VAL A 116 -19.00 14.78 10.15
C VAL A 116 -19.58 16.10 10.66
N PRO A 117 -20.51 16.10 11.64
CA PRO A 117 -21.04 17.32 12.24
C PRO A 117 -19.94 18.21 12.82
N MET A 118 -20.05 19.54 12.64
CA MET A 118 -19.07 20.48 13.20
C MET A 118 -18.98 20.37 14.72
N LYS A 119 -20.12 20.13 15.39
CA LYS A 119 -20.17 19.89 16.84
C LYS A 119 -19.25 18.74 17.26
N SER A 120 -19.29 17.63 16.52
CA SER A 120 -18.46 16.46 16.77
C SER A 120 -16.98 16.73 16.48
N LEU A 121 -16.66 17.45 15.39
CA LEU A 121 -15.28 17.86 15.11
C LEU A 121 -14.71 18.75 16.21
N VAL A 122 -15.51 19.68 16.75
CA VAL A 122 -15.11 20.55 17.87
C VAL A 122 -14.89 19.77 19.16
N GLU A 123 -15.74 18.78 19.44
CA GLU A 123 -15.56 17.90 20.59
C GLU A 123 -14.26 17.10 20.48
N ILE A 124 -14.00 16.48 19.33
CA ILE A 124 -12.74 15.76 19.07
C ILE A 124 -11.54 16.73 19.15
N LEU A 125 -11.64 17.95 18.61
CA LEU A 125 -10.61 18.98 18.74
C LEU A 125 -10.26 19.26 20.20
N SER A 126 -11.28 19.48 21.04
CA SER A 126 -11.08 19.79 22.46
C SER A 126 -10.35 18.66 23.21
N ASN A 127 -10.64 17.41 22.86
CA ASN A 127 -9.96 16.23 23.43
C ASN A 127 -8.51 16.07 22.96
N HIS A 128 -8.16 16.69 21.83
CA HIS A 128 -6.83 16.62 21.23
C HIS A 128 -6.10 17.98 21.25
N LYS A 129 -6.34 18.77 22.32
CA LYS A 129 -5.67 20.05 22.55
C LYS A 129 -5.79 21.05 21.38
N ASN A 130 -6.87 20.94 20.61
CA ASN A 130 -7.18 21.76 19.44
C ASN A 130 -6.14 21.67 18.30
N HIS A 131 -5.38 20.58 18.21
CA HIS A 131 -4.39 20.38 17.14
C HIS A 131 -4.98 19.63 15.94
N LEU A 132 -4.62 20.05 14.74
CA LEU A 132 -5.13 19.48 13.49
C LEU A 132 -4.81 18.00 13.33
N TYR A 133 -3.54 17.61 13.40
CA TYR A 133 -3.10 16.24 13.13
C TYR A 133 -3.75 15.19 14.04
N PRO A 134 -3.65 15.28 15.38
CA PRO A 134 -4.23 14.25 16.25
C PRO A 134 -5.76 14.17 16.11
N THR A 135 -6.45 15.30 15.94
CA THR A 135 -7.90 15.30 15.66
C THR A 135 -8.23 14.66 14.32
N TYR A 136 -7.44 14.92 13.27
CA TYR A 136 -7.63 14.31 11.96
C TYR A 136 -7.51 12.78 12.04
N ILE A 137 -6.46 12.29 12.67
CA ILE A 137 -6.21 10.85 12.85
C ILE A 137 -7.34 10.20 13.66
N ALA A 138 -7.76 10.82 14.78
CA ALA A 138 -8.85 10.31 15.60
C ALA A 138 -10.19 10.27 14.84
N THR A 139 -10.50 11.33 14.09
CA THR A 139 -11.73 11.40 13.27
C THR A 139 -11.71 10.32 12.18
N MET A 140 -10.57 10.17 11.49
CA MET A 140 -10.35 9.14 10.48
C MET A 140 -10.51 7.73 11.07
N GLU A 141 -9.97 7.49 12.26
CA GLU A 141 -10.09 6.20 12.95
C GLU A 141 -11.55 5.86 13.28
N ILE A 142 -12.31 6.81 13.85
CA ILE A 142 -13.74 6.61 14.17
C ILE A 142 -14.54 6.28 12.90
N VAL A 143 -14.35 7.05 11.83
CA VAL A 143 -15.01 6.82 10.53
C VAL A 143 -14.63 5.46 9.95
N SER A 144 -13.35 5.08 10.02
CA SER A 144 -12.88 3.79 9.52
C SER A 144 -13.43 2.61 10.32
N ASN A 145 -13.51 2.72 11.65
CA ASN A 145 -14.06 1.67 12.51
C ASN A 145 -15.55 1.46 12.25
N ASN A 146 -16.31 2.52 11.98
CA ASN A 146 -17.69 2.38 11.53
C ASN A 146 -17.79 1.65 10.20
N MET A 147 -17.01 2.07 9.20
CA MET A 147 -17.06 1.51 7.85
C MET A 147 -16.61 0.04 7.77
N PHE A 148 -15.56 -0.33 8.51
CA PHE A 148 -14.93 -1.66 8.38
C PHE A 148 -15.27 -2.64 9.50
N LYS A 149 -15.60 -2.14 10.70
CA LYS A 149 -15.93 -2.98 11.87
C LYS A 149 -17.40 -2.88 12.29
N GLY A 150 -18.20 -2.05 11.62
CA GLY A 150 -19.60 -1.83 11.97
C GLY A 150 -19.80 -1.12 13.32
N ALA A 151 -18.75 -0.48 13.86
CA ALA A 151 -18.85 0.24 15.12
C ALA A 151 -19.83 1.42 14.99
N PRO A 152 -20.72 1.67 15.98
CA PRO A 152 -21.63 2.80 15.90
C PRO A 152 -20.86 4.14 15.91
N LEU A 153 -21.29 5.09 15.08
CA LEU A 153 -20.76 6.45 15.13
C LEU A 153 -21.26 7.15 16.41
N PRO A 154 -20.44 7.99 17.06
CA PRO A 154 -20.87 8.78 18.21
C PRO A 154 -21.73 10.00 17.80
N TRP A 155 -22.01 10.15 16.50
CA TRP A 155 -22.82 11.24 15.96
C TRP A 155 -23.72 10.76 14.84
N VAL A 156 -24.75 11.56 14.55
CA VAL A 156 -25.56 11.42 13.33
C VAL A 156 -24.88 12.17 12.20
N GLY A 157 -24.58 11.46 11.10
CA GLY A 157 -23.94 12.05 9.92
C GLY A 157 -24.78 13.17 9.29
N LYS A 158 -24.12 14.15 8.69
CA LYS A 158 -24.79 15.21 7.93
C LYS A 158 -25.41 14.63 6.67
N THR A 159 -26.58 15.14 6.28
CA THR A 159 -27.21 14.83 4.97
C THR A 159 -26.44 15.48 3.82
N TYR A 160 -25.89 16.67 4.04
CA TYR A 160 -25.17 17.46 3.03
C TYR A 160 -23.70 17.63 3.43
N PRO A 161 -22.77 17.48 2.48
CA PRO A 161 -21.34 17.61 2.75
C PRO A 161 -20.97 19.06 3.06
N SER A 162 -20.13 19.27 4.07
CA SER A 162 -19.44 20.55 4.24
C SER A 162 -18.51 20.82 3.05
N PRO A 163 -18.53 22.03 2.46
CA PRO A 163 -17.65 22.35 1.35
C PRO A 163 -16.20 22.47 1.85
N LEU A 164 -15.25 21.89 1.11
CA LEU A 164 -13.83 22.17 1.30
C LEU A 164 -13.53 23.57 0.75
N ALA A 165 -12.92 24.42 1.58
CA ALA A 165 -12.52 25.75 1.14
C ALA A 165 -11.54 25.63 -0.04
N LYS A 166 -11.79 26.36 -1.14
CA LYS A 166 -10.96 26.32 -2.37
C LYS A 166 -9.47 26.47 -2.12
N ARG A 167 -9.10 27.21 -1.07
CA ARG A 167 -7.71 27.45 -0.66
C ARG A 167 -6.99 26.18 -0.16
N TYR A 168 -7.75 25.21 0.35
CA TYR A 168 -7.24 23.95 0.91
C TYR A 168 -7.56 22.73 0.04
N GLU A 169 -8.06 22.92 -1.19
CA GLU A 169 -8.19 21.82 -2.16
C GLU A 169 -6.82 21.30 -2.60
N ASP A 170 -6.70 20.01 -2.91
CA ASP A 170 -5.42 19.39 -3.31
C ASP A 170 -4.71 20.15 -4.45
N LYS A 171 -5.49 20.62 -5.42
CA LYS A 171 -5.01 21.35 -6.62
C LYS A 171 -4.40 22.71 -6.30
N THR A 172 -4.84 23.35 -5.22
CA THR A 172 -4.43 24.71 -4.85
C THR A 172 -3.51 24.71 -3.63
N LEU A 173 -3.47 23.63 -2.85
CA LEU A 173 -2.79 23.56 -1.56
C LEU A 173 -1.29 23.89 -1.64
N VAL A 174 -0.59 23.40 -2.67
CA VAL A 174 0.84 23.69 -2.88
C VAL A 174 1.08 25.16 -3.24
N ALA A 175 0.19 25.74 -4.05
CA ALA A 175 0.25 27.16 -4.38
C ALA A 175 -0.07 28.03 -3.16
N THR A 176 -1.05 27.63 -2.35
CA THR A 176 -1.36 28.28 -1.07
C THR A 176 -0.17 28.21 -0.12
N LEU A 177 0.48 27.05 0.03
CA LEU A 177 1.67 26.90 0.87
C LEU A 177 2.79 27.87 0.43
N SER A 178 3.02 27.98 -0.87
CA SER A 178 4.09 28.82 -1.43
C SER A 178 3.79 30.32 -1.35
N SER A 179 2.50 30.69 -1.33
CA SER A 179 2.04 32.09 -1.36
C SER A 179 1.63 32.65 0.01
N SER A 180 1.44 31.79 1.01
CA SER A 180 1.02 32.20 2.35
C SER A 180 2.14 32.96 3.06
N GLN A 181 1.82 34.16 3.54
CA GLN A 181 2.71 34.97 4.38
C GLN A 181 2.47 34.73 5.88
N ASP A 182 1.41 34.00 6.24
CA ASP A 182 1.08 33.68 7.63
C ASP A 182 1.84 32.41 8.06
N PRO A 183 2.78 32.49 9.02
CA PRO A 183 3.51 31.34 9.53
C PRO A 183 2.58 30.25 10.10
N THR A 184 1.43 30.67 10.64
CA THR A 184 0.42 29.79 11.24
C THR A 184 -0.26 28.94 10.17
N GLU A 185 -0.80 29.59 9.14
CA GLU A 185 -1.40 28.92 7.98
C GLU A 185 -0.38 28.01 7.30
N HIS A 186 0.87 28.45 7.13
CA HIS A 186 1.94 27.65 6.55
C HIS A 186 2.20 26.36 7.35
N SER A 187 2.28 26.45 8.68
CA SER A 187 2.45 25.27 9.55
C SER A 187 1.25 24.32 9.46
N LEU A 188 0.03 24.85 9.46
CA LEU A 188 -1.19 24.04 9.37
C LEU A 188 -1.36 23.36 8.01
N ILE A 189 -0.94 24.00 6.91
CA ILE A 189 -0.94 23.36 5.58
C ILE A 189 0.04 22.19 5.53
N LEU A 190 1.23 22.33 6.13
CA LEU A 190 2.17 21.20 6.25
C LEU A 190 1.59 20.04 7.09
N GLU A 191 0.89 20.38 8.18
CA GLU A 191 0.21 19.40 9.04
C GLU A 191 -0.94 18.72 8.28
N LEU A 192 -1.72 19.45 7.48
CA LEU A 192 -2.78 18.92 6.62
C LEU A 192 -2.25 18.00 5.51
N LEU A 193 -1.15 18.37 4.86
CA LEU A 193 -0.48 17.54 3.85
C LEU A 193 -0.09 16.18 4.43
N LEU A 194 0.45 16.17 5.64
CA LEU A 194 0.76 14.93 6.36
C LEU A 194 -0.48 14.11 6.66
N CYS A 195 -1.56 14.74 7.13
CA CYS A 195 -2.84 14.06 7.36
C CYS A 195 -3.35 13.35 6.10
N ARG A 196 -3.35 14.06 4.96
CA ARG A 196 -3.79 13.51 3.67
C ARG A 196 -2.88 12.40 3.17
N LEU A 197 -1.56 12.53 3.35
CA LEU A 197 -0.61 11.48 3.02
C LEU A 197 -0.90 10.20 3.81
N VAL A 198 -1.08 10.30 5.13
CA VAL A 198 -1.40 9.16 6.00
C VAL A 198 -2.72 8.50 5.59
N LYS A 199 -3.77 9.30 5.33
CA LYS A 199 -5.06 8.81 4.82
C LYS A 199 -4.91 8.09 3.48
N GLY A 200 -4.12 8.63 2.57
CA GLY A 200 -3.82 8.03 1.27
C GLY A 200 -3.08 6.69 1.41
N GLN A 201 -2.04 6.63 2.24
CA GLN A 201 -1.30 5.40 2.53
C GLN A 201 -2.19 4.31 3.12
N GLN A 202 -3.07 4.66 4.07
CA GLN A 202 -4.02 3.71 4.66
C GLN A 202 -5.00 3.17 3.60
N SER A 203 -5.53 4.06 2.75
CA SER A 203 -6.46 3.71 1.68
C SER A 203 -5.80 2.78 0.64
N LEU A 204 -4.54 3.07 0.26
CA LEU A 204 -3.77 2.22 -0.66
C LEU A 204 -3.49 0.85 -0.06
N ARG A 205 -3.05 0.78 1.21
CA ARG A 205 -2.82 -0.49 1.91
C ARG A 205 -4.07 -1.36 1.92
N LEU A 206 -5.23 -0.77 2.21
CA LEU A 206 -6.50 -1.49 2.19
C LEU A 206 -6.86 -1.96 0.78
N PHE A 207 -6.73 -1.10 -0.22
CA PHE A 207 -6.97 -1.47 -1.62
C PHE A 207 -6.09 -2.64 -2.06
N MET A 208 -4.81 -2.62 -1.71
CA MET A 208 -3.89 -3.73 -2.00
C MET A 208 -4.34 -5.03 -1.32
N GLN A 209 -4.72 -4.99 -0.04
CA GLN A 209 -5.22 -6.16 0.68
C GLN A 209 -6.50 -6.74 0.06
N LEU A 210 -7.45 -5.88 -0.32
CA LEU A 210 -8.69 -6.30 -0.99
C LEU A 210 -8.41 -6.93 -2.35
N ASN A 211 -7.46 -6.39 -3.12
CA ASN A 211 -7.07 -6.96 -4.41
C ASN A 211 -6.41 -8.33 -4.26
N ILE A 212 -5.50 -8.49 -3.29
CA ILE A 212 -4.89 -9.80 -3.00
C ILE A 212 -5.99 -10.81 -2.64
N ARG A 213 -6.88 -10.46 -1.70
CA ARG A 213 -8.00 -11.33 -1.31
C ARG A 213 -8.92 -11.68 -2.48
N SER A 214 -9.20 -10.71 -3.35
CA SER A 214 -10.05 -10.93 -4.53
C SER A 214 -9.39 -11.87 -5.52
N ARG A 215 -8.09 -11.70 -5.78
CA ARG A 215 -7.31 -12.62 -6.62
C ARG A 215 -7.27 -14.03 -6.05
N ASP A 216 -7.08 -14.16 -4.74
CA ASP A 216 -7.07 -15.45 -4.06
C ASP A 216 -8.42 -16.18 -4.21
N ILE A 217 -9.54 -15.45 -4.04
CA ILE A 217 -10.90 -16.00 -4.22
C ILE A 217 -11.12 -16.46 -5.66
N ILE A 218 -10.74 -15.64 -6.64
CA ILE A 218 -10.88 -15.99 -8.07
C ILE A 218 -10.03 -17.22 -8.41
N SER A 219 -8.79 -17.26 -7.93
CA SER A 219 -7.88 -18.41 -8.14
C SER A 219 -8.47 -19.70 -7.55
N LEU A 220 -9.03 -19.62 -6.33
CA LEU A 220 -9.69 -20.74 -5.68
C LEU A 220 -10.90 -21.22 -6.49
N GLN A 221 -11.78 -20.30 -6.91
CA GLN A 221 -12.97 -20.63 -7.71
C GLN A 221 -12.59 -21.29 -9.05
N GLN A 222 -11.56 -20.79 -9.75
CA GLN A 222 -11.07 -21.38 -10.99
C GLN A 222 -10.51 -22.78 -10.78
N THR A 223 -9.77 -22.99 -9.68
CA THR A 223 -9.20 -24.31 -9.34
C THR A 223 -10.32 -25.32 -9.05
N MET A 224 -11.34 -24.90 -8.30
CA MET A 224 -12.53 -25.72 -8.05
C MET A 224 -13.31 -26.02 -9.33
N ALA A 225 -13.57 -25.01 -10.17
CA ALA A 225 -14.34 -25.16 -11.41
C ALA A 225 -13.63 -26.02 -12.46
N SER A 226 -12.29 -26.01 -12.48
CA SER A 226 -11.49 -26.87 -13.35
C SER A 226 -11.32 -28.29 -12.83
N GLY A 227 -11.91 -28.63 -11.68
CA GLY A 227 -11.77 -29.95 -11.05
C GLY A 227 -10.34 -30.27 -10.62
N ARG A 228 -9.47 -29.26 -10.48
CA ARG A 228 -8.08 -29.41 -10.03
C ARG A 228 -8.05 -29.56 -8.51
N VAL A 229 -8.62 -30.66 -8.03
CA VAL A 229 -8.58 -31.09 -6.63
C VAL A 229 -7.60 -32.23 -6.48
N HIS A 230 -7.02 -32.36 -5.29
CA HIS A 230 -6.16 -33.48 -4.92
C HIS A 230 -6.39 -33.82 -3.45
N GLU A 231 -6.15 -35.07 -3.09
CA GLU A 231 -6.31 -35.56 -1.73
C GLU A 231 -5.12 -35.14 -0.86
N CYS A 232 -5.41 -34.85 0.42
CA CYS A 232 -4.38 -34.69 1.43
C CYS A 232 -3.83 -36.07 1.83
N GLU A 233 -2.51 -36.27 1.80
CA GLU A 233 -1.90 -37.56 2.14
C GLU A 233 -2.06 -37.97 3.60
N SER A 234 -2.38 -37.04 4.51
CA SER A 234 -2.58 -37.35 5.93
C SER A 234 -4.03 -37.67 6.30
N CYS A 235 -5.00 -36.97 5.71
CA CYS A 235 -6.42 -37.11 6.10
C CYS A 235 -7.33 -37.60 4.98
N PHE A 236 -6.80 -37.79 3.77
CA PHE A 236 -7.49 -38.29 2.59
C PHE A 236 -8.72 -37.47 2.16
N ALA A 237 -8.87 -36.25 2.66
CA ALA A 237 -9.90 -35.31 2.20
C ALA A 237 -9.41 -34.55 0.95
N GLU A 238 -10.31 -34.29 0.02
CA GLU A 238 -10.05 -33.52 -1.20
C GLU A 238 -9.96 -32.02 -0.91
N TYR A 239 -8.95 -31.37 -1.50
CA TYR A 239 -8.78 -29.93 -1.46
C TYR A 239 -8.43 -29.38 -2.84
N PRO A 240 -8.75 -28.10 -3.13
CA PRO A 240 -8.24 -27.42 -4.31
C PRO A 240 -6.70 -27.48 -4.31
N LEU A 241 -6.11 -27.87 -5.43
CA LEU A 241 -4.66 -28.10 -5.55
C LEU A 241 -3.85 -26.86 -5.16
N ASN A 242 -4.33 -25.66 -5.52
CA ASN A 242 -3.70 -24.38 -5.17
C ASN A 242 -3.74 -24.04 -3.66
N ARG A 243 -4.43 -24.85 -2.85
CA ARG A 243 -4.53 -24.71 -1.40
C ARG A 243 -3.76 -25.78 -0.63
N LEU A 244 -3.27 -26.81 -1.31
CA LEU A 244 -2.40 -27.81 -0.71
C LEU A 244 -1.00 -27.23 -0.51
N ILE A 245 -0.34 -27.77 0.51
CA ILE A 245 1.02 -27.46 0.92
C ILE A 245 1.88 -28.64 0.49
N HIS A 246 3.03 -28.35 -0.11
CA HIS A 246 3.96 -29.39 -0.53
C HIS A 246 5.25 -29.35 0.29
N CYS A 247 5.82 -30.52 0.56
CA CYS A 247 7.18 -30.61 1.10
C CYS A 247 8.22 -30.32 0.00
N ASP A 248 9.48 -30.10 0.41
CA ASP A 248 10.63 -29.93 -0.50
C ASP A 248 11.30 -31.28 -0.84
N GLY A 249 10.57 -32.40 -0.71
CA GLY A 249 11.03 -33.73 -1.06
C GLY A 249 11.23 -33.92 -2.56
N HIS A 250 11.92 -34.98 -2.96
CA HIS A 250 12.14 -35.32 -4.38
C HIS A 250 10.82 -35.45 -5.15
N HIS A 251 9.80 -36.02 -4.49
CA HIS A 251 8.42 -35.97 -4.94
C HIS A 251 7.63 -35.09 -3.95
N PRO A 252 6.89 -34.07 -4.43
CA PRO A 252 6.17 -33.17 -3.54
C PRO A 252 4.97 -33.90 -2.92
N HIS A 253 5.06 -34.19 -1.63
CA HIS A 253 3.95 -34.74 -0.85
C HIS A 253 2.96 -33.64 -0.50
N LEU A 254 1.66 -33.86 -0.72
CA LEU A 254 0.63 -32.83 -0.63
C LEU A 254 -0.24 -32.95 0.62
N PHE A 255 -0.32 -31.86 1.39
CA PHE A 255 -1.04 -31.82 2.65
C PHE A 255 -1.98 -30.62 2.74
N CYS A 256 -3.09 -30.78 3.45
CA CYS A 256 -3.98 -29.65 3.69
C CYS A 256 -3.44 -28.75 4.81
N PRO A 257 -3.79 -27.44 4.80
CA PRO A 257 -3.32 -26.50 5.82
C PRO A 257 -3.66 -26.90 7.26
N LYS A 258 -4.75 -27.64 7.46
CA LYS A 258 -5.14 -28.12 8.79
C LYS A 258 -4.16 -29.17 9.31
N CYS A 259 -3.84 -30.18 8.51
CA CYS A 259 -2.89 -31.23 8.90
C CYS A 259 -1.49 -30.64 9.16
N CYS A 260 -1.02 -29.71 8.31
CA CYS A 260 0.25 -29.01 8.53
C CYS A 260 0.24 -28.20 9.83
N ALA A 261 -0.84 -27.48 10.13
CA ALA A 261 -0.97 -26.71 11.37
C ALA A 261 -0.96 -27.62 12.61
N THR A 262 -1.72 -28.72 12.60
CA THR A 262 -1.74 -29.69 13.70
C THR A 262 -0.37 -30.36 13.90
N ASN A 263 0.35 -30.67 12.82
CA ASN A 263 1.71 -31.17 12.93
C ASN A 263 2.64 -30.12 13.56
N ALA A 264 2.56 -28.86 13.15
CA ALA A 264 3.36 -27.80 13.75
C ALA A 264 3.07 -27.61 15.24
N GLU A 265 1.80 -27.60 15.64
CA GLU A 265 1.39 -27.57 17.06
C GLU A 265 1.98 -28.76 17.83
N THR A 266 1.95 -29.95 17.23
CA THR A 266 2.54 -31.16 17.82
C THR A 266 4.06 -31.02 17.98
N GLN A 267 4.80 -30.55 16.98
CA GLN A 267 6.25 -30.35 17.08
C GLN A 267 6.59 -29.31 18.15
N ILE A 268 5.87 -28.19 18.18
CA ILE A 268 6.04 -27.15 19.20
C ILE A 268 5.81 -27.74 20.60
N SER A 269 4.75 -28.52 20.79
CA SER A 269 4.46 -29.17 22.09
C SER A 269 5.56 -30.13 22.53
N GLN A 270 6.25 -30.76 21.58
CA GLN A 270 7.39 -31.65 21.83
C GLN A 270 8.71 -30.89 21.95
N SER A 271 8.69 -29.56 21.99
CA SER A 271 9.89 -28.72 21.99
C SER A 271 10.81 -29.01 20.80
N LYS A 272 10.23 -29.22 19.62
CA LYS A 272 10.95 -29.37 18.35
C LYS A 272 10.64 -28.17 17.45
N HIS A 273 11.66 -27.62 16.81
CA HIS A 273 11.52 -26.49 15.89
C HIS A 273 11.44 -26.93 14.41
N GLU A 274 11.86 -28.16 14.10
CA GLU A 274 11.88 -28.66 12.72
C GLU A 274 10.51 -29.19 12.27
N LEU A 275 9.92 -28.54 11.26
CA LEU A 275 8.67 -28.98 10.63
C LEU A 275 9.00 -29.90 9.45
N ARG A 276 8.96 -31.21 9.69
CA ARG A 276 9.25 -32.25 8.68
C ARG A 276 7.99 -32.77 8.00
N CYS A 277 8.17 -33.35 6.81
CA CYS A 277 7.14 -34.00 6.03
C CYS A 277 6.41 -35.08 6.86
N MET A 278 5.10 -35.21 6.62
CA MET A 278 4.22 -36.13 7.34
C MET A 278 3.92 -37.42 6.55
N SER A 279 4.56 -37.60 5.39
CA SER A 279 4.33 -38.77 4.53
C SER A 279 4.88 -40.04 5.18
N ILE A 280 4.28 -41.18 4.84
CA ILE A 280 4.67 -42.51 5.32
C ILE A 280 5.92 -43.02 4.59
N GLU A 281 6.29 -42.40 3.45
CA GLU A 281 7.39 -42.82 2.57
C GLU A 281 8.80 -42.46 3.07
N ASP A 282 8.99 -42.35 4.39
CA ASP A 282 10.26 -41.98 5.05
C ASP A 282 10.90 -40.70 4.45
N CYS A 283 10.08 -39.64 4.32
CA CYS A 283 10.52 -38.36 3.78
C CYS A 283 11.02 -37.44 4.89
N SER A 284 12.32 -37.15 4.93
CA SER A 284 12.92 -36.24 5.92
C SER A 284 12.90 -34.77 5.48
N ALA A 285 12.24 -34.44 4.37
CA ALA A 285 12.18 -33.08 3.84
C ALA A 285 11.38 -32.15 4.74
N GLY A 286 11.73 -30.86 4.73
CA GLY A 286 10.95 -29.80 5.36
C GLY A 286 9.93 -29.17 4.41
N PHE A 287 9.41 -28.03 4.84
CA PHE A 287 8.57 -27.16 4.03
C PHE A 287 9.30 -25.83 3.80
N SER A 288 9.23 -25.29 2.57
CA SER A 288 9.80 -23.98 2.29
C SER A 288 9.15 -22.87 3.13
N VAL A 289 9.82 -21.73 3.31
CA VAL A 289 9.28 -20.58 4.06
C VAL A 289 7.94 -20.10 3.46
N GLY A 290 7.81 -20.13 2.12
CA GLY A 290 6.57 -19.78 1.43
C GLY A 290 5.42 -20.74 1.73
N GLU A 291 5.71 -22.04 1.83
CA GLU A 291 4.74 -23.08 2.19
C GLU A 291 4.36 -23.00 3.68
N GLN A 292 5.33 -22.79 4.56
CA GLN A 292 5.12 -22.58 5.99
C GLN A 292 4.19 -21.39 6.28
N ALA A 293 4.36 -20.28 5.55
CA ALA A 293 3.52 -19.10 5.68
C ALA A 293 2.03 -19.35 5.35
N LYS A 294 1.69 -20.44 4.65
CA LYS A 294 0.29 -20.77 4.33
C LYS A 294 -0.48 -21.35 5.52
N TYR A 295 0.20 -21.91 6.52
CA TYR A 295 -0.44 -22.61 7.65
C TYR A 295 0.06 -22.19 9.04
N LEU A 296 1.20 -21.51 9.15
CA LEU A 296 1.69 -21.00 10.44
C LEU A 296 1.03 -19.68 10.82
N SER A 297 0.56 -19.59 12.07
CA SER A 297 0.12 -18.34 12.68
C SER A 297 1.33 -17.53 13.18
N ALA A 298 1.13 -16.25 13.47
CA ALA A 298 2.16 -15.41 14.08
C ALA A 298 2.65 -15.98 15.43
N ASP A 299 1.78 -16.69 16.16
CA ASP A 299 2.13 -17.33 17.43
C ASP A 299 2.94 -18.61 17.22
N HIS A 300 2.62 -19.42 16.19
CA HIS A 300 3.43 -20.58 15.82
C HIS A 300 4.85 -20.17 15.45
N ILE A 301 5.00 -19.12 14.63
CA ILE A 301 6.32 -18.61 14.20
C ILE A 301 7.15 -18.16 15.42
N LYS A 302 6.53 -17.42 16.35
CA LYS A 302 7.21 -16.98 17.59
C LYS A 302 7.62 -18.15 18.46
N ALA A 303 6.78 -19.17 18.60
CA ALA A 303 7.07 -20.35 19.42
C ALA A 303 8.23 -21.16 18.84
N LEU A 304 8.21 -21.44 17.54
CA LEU A 304 9.29 -22.15 16.84
C LEU A 304 10.62 -21.39 16.96
N GLY A 305 10.61 -20.07 16.77
CA GLY A 305 11.81 -19.24 16.91
C GLY A 305 12.33 -19.10 18.35
N ARG A 306 11.53 -19.42 19.37
CA ARG A 306 12.02 -19.55 20.76
C ARG A 306 12.72 -20.90 20.93
N ILE A 307 12.06 -21.98 20.54
CA ILE A 307 12.60 -23.35 20.62
C ILE A 307 13.93 -23.43 19.84
N GLU A 308 14.00 -22.87 18.63
CA GLU A 308 15.23 -22.87 17.83
C GLU A 308 16.41 -22.19 18.56
N LYS A 309 16.16 -21.07 19.26
CA LYS A 309 17.19 -20.39 20.06
C LYS A 309 17.63 -21.22 21.26
N ASP A 310 16.70 -21.92 21.91
CA ASP A 310 16.99 -22.77 23.06
C ASP A 310 17.85 -23.99 22.66
N TYR A 311 17.76 -24.45 21.40
CA TYR A 311 18.62 -25.51 20.84
C TYR A 311 19.99 -25.02 20.36
N ALA A 312 20.15 -23.72 20.12
CA ALA A 312 21.40 -23.11 19.66
C ALA A 312 22.37 -22.76 20.81
N VAL A 313 21.99 -23.08 22.05
CA VAL A 313 22.78 -22.92 23.29
C VAL A 313 23.35 -24.28 23.70
#